data_AF-A0A6M8NJM7-F1
#
_entry.id   AF-A0A6M8NJM7-F1
#
_cell.length_a   1.000
_cell.length_b   1.000
_cell.length_c   1.000
_cell.angle_alpha   90.00
_cell.angle_beta   90.00
_cell.angle_gamma   90.00
#
_symmetry.space_group_name_H-M   'P 1'
#
loop_
_entity.id
_entity.type
_entity.pdbx_description
1 polymer ?
#
loop_
_entity_poly.entity_id
_entity_poly.type
_entity_poly.pdbx_seq_one_letter_code
_entity_poly.pdbx_strand_id
1 'polypeptide(L)'
;MIVINSSDFIKKPAYITQPQDITFVEDAKKHITKSVVIPYALYEKLKEKIEDELYILQNQNALSSKSYKEFLQIEEVVEDSK
;
A
#
# COMPACT_ATOMS: atom_id res chain seq x y z
N MET A 1 -6.27 -10.00 14.41
CA MET A 1 -6.46 -8.55 14.13
C MET A 1 -6.51 -7.78 15.43
N ILE A 2 -5.62 -6.81 15.62
CA ILE A 2 -5.42 -6.07 16.87
C ILE A 2 -5.54 -4.57 16.60
N VAL A 3 -6.15 -3.82 17.51
CA VAL A 3 -6.19 -2.35 17.46
C VAL A 3 -5.43 -1.81 18.67
N ILE A 4 -4.48 -0.91 18.43
CA ILE A 4 -3.68 -0.25 19.46
C ILE A 4 -3.72 1.26 19.29
N ASN A 5 -3.55 2.00 20.38
CA ASN A 5 -3.42 3.45 20.31
C ASN A 5 -1.96 3.85 20.06
N SER A 6 -1.76 5.07 19.57
CA SER A 6 -0.41 5.65 19.41
C SER A 6 0.41 5.67 20.72
N SER A 7 -0.22 5.68 21.90
CA SER A 7 0.47 5.61 23.19
C SER A 7 0.94 4.20 23.57
N ASP A 8 0.37 3.16 22.95
CA ASP A 8 0.69 1.77 23.24
C ASP A 8 1.98 1.30 22.56
N PHE A 9 2.55 2.11 21.65
CA PHE A 9 3.84 1.87 21.01
C PHE A 9 4.94 1.60 22.04
N ILE A 10 4.98 2.44 23.08
CA ILE A 10 6.00 2.38 24.12
C ILE A 10 5.69 1.25 25.11
N LYS A 11 4.40 1.01 25.39
CA LYS A 11 3.97 0.04 26.40
C LYS A 11 4.03 -1.40 25.91
N LYS A 12 3.82 -1.63 24.62
CA LYS A 12 3.70 -2.96 24.01
C LYS A 12 4.40 -2.97 22.63
N PRO A 13 5.74 -2.81 22.60
CA PRO A 13 6.49 -2.70 21.35
C PRO A 13 6.42 -3.95 20.48
N ALA A 14 6.14 -5.11 21.07
CA ALA A 14 6.03 -6.40 20.37
C ALA A 14 5.00 -6.38 19.22
N TYR A 15 3.92 -5.59 19.34
CA TYR A 15 2.92 -5.45 18.28
C TYR A 15 3.44 -4.72 17.03
N ILE A 16 4.60 -4.08 17.13
CA ILE A 16 5.24 -3.34 16.03
C ILE A 16 6.52 -4.04 15.58
N THR A 17 7.34 -4.53 16.52
CA THR A 17 8.63 -5.13 16.20
C THR A 17 8.52 -6.57 15.75
N GLN A 18 7.55 -7.33 16.26
CA GLN A 18 7.31 -8.73 15.91
C GLN A 18 5.80 -9.01 15.78
N PRO A 19 5.11 -8.34 14.84
CA PRO A 19 3.68 -8.53 14.65
C PRO A 19 3.39 -9.97 14.19
N GLN A 20 2.64 -10.71 14.99
CA GLN A 20 2.07 -12.01 14.59
C GLN A 20 0.76 -11.85 13.81
N ASP A 21 0.13 -10.68 13.95
CA ASP A 21 -1.22 -10.39 13.51
C ASP A 21 -1.27 -8.97 12.91
N ILE A 22 -2.25 -8.70 12.04
CA ILE A 22 -2.44 -7.34 11.51
C ILE A 22 -2.83 -6.41 12.65
N THR A 23 -2.06 -5.35 12.83
CA THR A 23 -2.22 -4.39 13.92
C THR A 23 -2.57 -3.01 13.36
N PHE A 24 -3.72 -2.50 13.75
CA PHE A 24 -4.21 -1.16 13.41
C PHE A 24 -3.78 -0.17 14.50
N VAL A 25 -3.22 0.95 14.08
CA VAL A 25 -2.80 2.02 14.95
C VAL A 25 -3.79 3.17 14.84
N GLU A 26 -4.47 3.45 15.93
CA GLU A 26 -5.44 4.53 16.03
C GLU A 26 -4.90 5.74 16.79
N ASP A 27 -5.37 6.90 16.39
CA ASP A 27 -5.27 8.11 17.20
C ASP A 27 -6.33 8.05 18.31
N ALA A 28 -5.88 7.96 19.56
CA ALA A 28 -6.74 7.84 20.73
C ALA A 28 -7.77 8.98 20.88
N LYS A 29 -7.54 10.15 20.26
CA LYS A 29 -8.48 11.29 20.34
C LYS A 29 -9.52 11.31 19.24
N LYS A 30 -9.18 10.77 18.06
CA LYS A 30 -10.02 10.88 16.86
C LYS A 30 -10.67 9.56 16.46
N HIS A 31 -10.24 8.43 17.02
CA HIS A 31 -10.66 7.08 16.62
C HIS A 31 -10.53 6.87 15.10
N ILE A 32 -9.48 7.47 14.53
CA ILE A 32 -9.12 7.32 13.13
C ILE A 32 -7.87 6.45 13.09
N THR A 33 -7.94 5.36 12.31
CA THR A 33 -6.77 4.56 11.96
C THR A 33 -5.79 5.41 11.17
N LYS A 34 -4.60 5.59 11.72
CA LYS A 34 -3.51 6.33 11.06
C LYS A 34 -2.54 5.43 10.34
N SER A 35 -2.34 4.22 10.84
CA SER A 35 -1.32 3.31 10.29
C SER A 35 -1.73 1.87 10.52
N VAL A 36 -1.20 0.98 9.68
CA VAL A 36 -1.39 -0.46 9.79
C VAL A 36 -0.02 -1.11 9.79
N VAL A 37 0.21 -2.02 10.73
CA VAL A 37 1.40 -2.85 10.80
C VAL A 37 1.01 -4.26 10.39
N ILE A 38 1.77 -4.82 9.46
CA ILE A 38 1.50 -6.12 8.86
C ILE A 38 2.69 -7.05 9.14
N PRO A 39 2.46 -8.33 9.50
CA PRO A 39 3.52 -9.33 9.58
C PRO A 39 4.33 -9.42 8.28
N TYR A 40 5.64 -9.53 8.38
CA TYR A 40 6.52 -9.53 7.20
C TYR A 40 6.17 -10.62 6.19
N ALA A 41 5.86 -11.83 6.65
CA ALA A 41 5.44 -12.94 5.80
C ALA A 41 4.15 -12.66 5.02
N LEU A 42 3.26 -11.81 5.55
CA LEU A 42 2.06 -11.37 4.85
C LEU A 42 2.36 -10.20 3.91
N TYR A 43 3.25 -9.28 4.32
CA TYR A 43 3.75 -8.22 3.46
C TYR A 43 4.39 -8.78 2.17
N GLU A 44 5.24 -9.80 2.26
CA GLU A 44 5.87 -10.39 1.06
C GLU A 44 4.87 -10.89 0.01
N LYS A 45 3.72 -11.40 0.46
CA LYS A 45 2.64 -11.86 -0.43
C LYS A 45 1.81 -10.73 -1.01
N LEU A 46 1.78 -9.58 -0.34
CA LEU A 46 0.95 -8.43 -0.71
C LEU A 46 1.76 -7.30 -1.34
N LYS A 47 3.09 -7.33 -1.29
CA LYS A 47 3.95 -6.21 -1.68
C LYS A 47 3.66 -5.72 -3.09
N GLU A 48 3.51 -6.63 -4.06
CA GLU A 48 3.23 -6.28 -5.46
C GLU A 48 1.89 -5.54 -5.57
N LYS A 49 0.83 -6.06 -4.93
CA LYS A 49 -0.48 -5.40 -4.93
C LYS A 49 -0.45 -4.02 -4.26
N ILE A 50 0.37 -3.87 -3.21
CA ILE A 50 0.55 -2.59 -2.52
C ILE A 50 1.31 -1.60 -3.41
N GLU A 51 2.35 -2.06 -4.10
CA GLU A 51 3.14 -1.26 -5.04
C GLU A 51 2.33 -0.83 -6.26
N ASP A 52 1.52 -1.73 -6.83
CA ASP A 52 0.59 -1.44 -7.92
C ASP A 52 -0.42 -0.35 -7.52
N GLU A 53 -1.02 -0.48 -6.34
CA GLU A 53 -2.01 0.49 -5.86
C GLU A 53 -1.36 1.85 -5.54
N LEU A 54 -0.15 1.83 -4.95
CA LEU A 54 0.64 3.04 -4.72
C LEU A 54 1.00 3.72 -6.04
N TYR A 55 1.38 2.95 -7.05
CA TYR A 55 1.65 3.47 -8.38
C TYR A 55 0.42 4.15 -8.97
N ILE A 56 -0.76 3.53 -8.90
CA ILE A 56 -2.01 4.13 -9.39
C ILE A 56 -2.35 5.41 -8.62
N LEU A 57 -2.27 5.40 -7.29
CA LEU A 57 -2.56 6.56 -6.44
C LEU A 57 -1.63 7.74 -6.73
N GLN A 58 -0.33 7.47 -6.86
CA GLN A 58 0.66 8.50 -7.16
C GLN A 58 0.49 9.06 -8.57
N ASN A 59 0.11 8.21 -9.52
CA ASN A 59 -0.13 8.59 -10.90
C ASN A 59 -1.58 9.01 -11.18
N GLN A 60 -2.45 9.08 -10.16
CA GLN A 60 -3.85 9.45 -10.32
C GLN A 60 -3.99 10.87 -10.92
N ASN A 61 -3.04 11.76 -10.63
CA ASN A 61 -2.96 13.09 -11.23
C ASN A 61 -2.21 13.12 -12.57
N ALA A 62 -1.38 12.11 -12.87
CA ALA A 62 -0.69 11.96 -14.15
C ALA A 62 -1.61 11.33 -15.22
N LEU A 63 -2.57 10.52 -14.79
CA LEU A 63 -3.67 9.96 -15.58
C LEU A 63 -4.76 11.02 -15.80
N SER A 64 -4.40 12.12 -16.47
CA SER A 64 -5.43 12.86 -17.21
C SER A 64 -6.14 11.86 -18.14
N SER A 65 -7.42 12.07 -18.45
CA SER A 65 -8.18 11.19 -19.35
C SER A 65 -7.47 10.95 -20.71
N LYS A 66 -6.58 11.88 -21.08
CA LYS A 66 -5.68 11.79 -22.22
C LYS A 66 -4.55 10.78 -21.99
N SER A 67 -3.81 10.87 -20.89
CA SER A 67 -2.69 9.96 -20.59
C SER A 67 -3.14 8.50 -20.39
N TYR A 68 -4.33 8.29 -19.83
CA TYR A 68 -4.92 6.94 -19.70
C TYR A 68 -5.29 6.34 -21.08
N LYS A 69 -5.78 7.17 -22.01
CA LYS A 69 -6.06 6.74 -23.38
C LYS A 69 -4.78 6.45 -24.18
N GLU A 70 -3.73 7.24 -23.96
CA GLU A 70 -2.40 7.00 -24.56
C GLU A 70 -1.77 5.71 -24.01
N PHE A 71 -1.87 5.44 -22.71
CA PHE A 71 -1.40 4.18 -22.11
C PHE A 71 -2.14 2.94 -22.65
N LEU A 72 -3.43 3.06 -22.95
CA LEU A 72 -4.23 1.99 -23.56
C LEU A 72 -3.93 1.76 -25.05
N GLN A 73 -3.31 2.72 -25.73
CA GLN A 73 -2.79 2.52 -27.09
C GLN A 73 -1.44 1.80 -26.99
N ILE A 74 -1.52 0.47 -26.90
CA ILE A 74 -0.36 -0.41 -27.12
C ILE A 74 0.18 -0.07 -28.51
N GLU A 75 1.39 0.47 -28.60
CA GLU A 75 2.07 0.64 -29.88
C GLU A 75 2.16 -0.73 -30.58
N GLU A 76 1.75 -0.80 -31.85
CA GLU A 76 1.97 -1.99 -32.66
C GLU A 76 3.48 -2.26 -32.72
N VAL A 77 3.89 -3.43 -32.22
CA VAL A 77 5.25 -3.92 -32.41
C VAL A 77 5.47 -4.03 -33.92
N VAL A 78 6.22 -3.10 -34.49
CA VAL A 78 6.70 -3.23 -35.86
C VAL A 78 7.76 -4.33 -35.83
N GLU A 79 7.35 -5.57 -36.10
CA GLU A 79 8.29 -6.63 -36.46
C GLU A 79 8.97 -6.20 -37.78
N ASP A 80 10.17 -5.64 -37.67
CA ASP A 80 11.07 -5.46 -38.79
C ASP A 80 11.43 -6.85 -39.35
N SER A 81 10.61 -7.33 -40.30
CA SER A 81 10.94 -8.49 -41.13
C SER A 81 11.98 -8.06 -42.18
N LYS A 82 13.24 -8.45 -41.96
CA LYS A 82 14.26 -8.54 -43.00
C LYS A 82 14.80 -9.97 -43.10
#